data_AF-A0A840WEE7-F1
#
_entry.id   AF-A0A840WEE7-F1
#
_cell.length_a   1.000
_cell.length_b   1.000
_cell.length_c   1.000
_cell.angle_alpha   90.00
_cell.angle_beta   90.00
_cell.angle_gamma   90.00
#
_symmetry.space_group_name_H-M   'P 1'
#
loop_
_entity.id
_entity.type
_entity.pdbx_description
1 polymer ?
#
loop_
_entity_poly.entity_id
_entity_poly.type
_entity_poly.pdbx_seq_one_letter_code
_entity_poly.pdbx_strand_id
1 'polypeptide(L)'
;MPDQSLTPDWPASVHPPGSDSFERTALEWLFDHVPADYRLHGVLRRHPVALSRLARQYVSAALEAAREGYRTARVDLRDQLPPHALDQVMNAYLAEGQRTADVLRAVEAVDGALRASAPDGGRHE
;
A
#
# COMPACT_ATOMS: atom_id res chain seq x y z
N MET A 1 -5.76 -1.08 28.96
CA MET A 1 -5.72 -0.97 27.49
C MET A 1 -5.57 -2.38 26.98
N PRO A 2 -6.54 -2.94 26.22
CA PRO A 2 -6.40 -4.30 25.73
C PRO A 2 -5.14 -4.36 24.88
N ASP A 3 -4.33 -5.40 25.10
CA ASP A 3 -3.10 -5.67 24.37
C ASP A 3 -3.51 -6.09 22.95
N GLN A 4 -3.71 -5.10 22.07
CA GLN A 4 -4.11 -5.36 20.69
C GLN A 4 -2.88 -5.88 19.98
N SER A 5 -2.77 -7.21 19.86
CA SER A 5 -1.67 -7.85 19.13
C SER A 5 -1.72 -7.36 17.68
N LEU A 6 -0.78 -6.46 17.34
CA LEU A 6 -0.58 -6.00 15.99
C LEU A 6 -0.29 -7.20 15.09
N THR A 7 -0.90 -7.23 13.91
CA THR A 7 -0.60 -8.26 12.92
C THR A 7 0.88 -8.19 12.51
N PRO A 8 1.50 -9.30 12.10
CA PRO A 8 2.88 -9.29 11.61
C PRO A 8 3.11 -8.31 10.45
N ASP A 9 2.05 -8.00 9.69
CA ASP A 9 2.09 -7.06 8.57
C ASP A 9 1.93 -5.59 9.01
N TRP A 10 1.91 -5.28 10.30
CA TRP A 10 1.73 -3.89 10.77
C TRP A 10 2.96 -3.02 10.47
N PRO A 11 2.80 -1.85 9.84
CA PRO A 11 3.92 -0.99 9.48
C PRO A 11 4.53 -0.31 10.71
N ALA A 12 5.86 -0.39 10.85
CA ALA A 12 6.59 0.11 12.03
C ALA A 12 6.42 1.61 12.31
N SER A 13 6.13 2.42 11.29
CA SER A 13 5.92 3.87 11.40
C SER A 13 4.49 4.27 11.75
N VAL A 14 3.54 3.33 11.77
CA VAL A 14 2.14 3.61 12.10
C VAL A 14 1.88 3.19 13.54
N HIS A 15 1.38 4.10 14.35
CA HIS A 15 1.08 3.80 15.75
C HIS A 15 -0.11 2.84 15.88
N PRO A 16 -0.23 2.07 16.98
CA PRO A 16 -1.32 1.10 17.16
C PRO A 16 -2.71 1.77 17.12
N PRO A 17 -3.75 1.05 16.65
CA PRO A 17 -5.13 1.55 16.71
C PRO A 17 -5.55 1.87 18.15
N GLY A 18 -6.35 2.91 18.32
CA GLY A 18 -6.77 3.43 19.63
C GLY A 18 -5.76 4.36 20.30
N SER A 19 -4.57 4.56 19.74
CA SER A 19 -3.68 5.65 20.16
C SER A 19 -4.11 7.00 19.56
N ASP A 20 -3.91 8.09 20.30
CA ASP A 20 -4.27 9.45 19.86
C ASP A 20 -3.55 9.90 18.57
N SER A 21 -2.46 9.23 18.22
CA SER A 21 -1.63 9.53 17.05
C SER A 21 -1.76 8.50 15.92
N PHE A 22 -2.61 7.48 16.08
CA PHE A 22 -2.85 6.45 15.08
C PHE A 22 -3.22 7.06 13.73
N GLU A 23 -4.29 7.86 13.69
CA GLU A 23 -4.82 8.40 12.44
C GLU A 23 -3.77 9.28 11.73
N ARG A 24 -3.07 10.13 12.48
CA ARG A 24 -2.04 11.01 11.91
C ARG A 24 -0.88 10.22 11.29
N THR A 25 -0.35 9.24 12.02
CA THR A 25 0.77 8.42 11.52
C THR A 25 0.35 7.49 10.38
N ALA A 26 -0.89 6.98 10.40
CA ALA A 26 -1.48 6.24 9.30
C ALA A 26 -1.63 7.09 8.03
N LEU A 27 -2.12 8.34 8.16
CA LEU A 27 -2.22 9.26 7.02
C LEU A 27 -0.85 9.55 6.40
N GLU A 28 0.15 9.91 7.22
CA GLU A 28 1.52 10.18 6.79
C GLU A 28 2.07 8.99 5.98
N TRP A 29 1.97 7.78 6.54
CA TRP A 29 2.43 6.55 5.89
C TRP A 29 1.66 6.20 4.62
N LEU A 30 0.32 6.29 4.61
CA LEU A 30 -0.49 5.98 3.43
C LEU A 30 -0.20 6.93 2.26
N PHE A 31 0.12 8.20 2.53
CA PHE A 31 0.48 9.15 1.49
C PHE A 31 1.82 8.84 0.80
N ASP A 32 2.68 8.03 1.41
CA ASP A 32 3.93 7.58 0.79
C ASP A 32 3.70 6.45 -0.23
N HIS A 33 2.49 5.89 -0.28
CA HIS A 33 2.11 4.80 -1.18
C HIS A 33 1.19 5.23 -2.33
N VAL A 34 0.97 6.54 -2.51
CA VAL A 34 0.21 7.12 -3.61
C VAL A 34 0.99 8.25 -4.28
N PRO A 35 0.65 8.63 -5.53
CA PRO A 35 1.24 9.80 -6.17
C PRO A 35 1.18 11.06 -5.30
N ALA A 36 2.25 11.85 -5.29
CA ALA A 36 2.40 12.98 -4.39
C ALA A 36 1.29 14.03 -4.56
N ASP A 37 0.74 14.20 -5.77
CA ASP A 37 -0.35 15.12 -6.09
C ASP A 37 -1.62 14.86 -5.28
N TYR A 38 -1.83 13.64 -4.78
CA TYR A 38 -2.97 13.34 -3.92
C TYR A 38 -2.96 14.12 -2.61
N ARG A 39 -1.79 14.61 -2.18
CA ARG A 39 -1.65 15.52 -1.04
C ARG A 39 -2.33 16.88 -1.30
N LEU A 40 -2.67 17.25 -2.53
CA LEU A 40 -3.42 18.47 -2.83
C LEU A 40 -4.93 18.29 -2.54
N HIS A 41 -5.43 17.06 -2.50
CA HIS A 41 -6.83 16.76 -2.24
C HIS A 41 -7.11 16.68 -0.74
N GLY A 42 -7.46 17.82 -0.13
CA GLY A 42 -7.72 17.92 1.32
C GLY A 42 -8.77 16.95 1.86
N VAL A 43 -9.67 16.44 1.01
CA VAL A 43 -10.65 15.38 1.38
C VAL A 43 -9.96 14.11 1.89
N LEU A 44 -8.80 13.75 1.34
CA LEU A 44 -8.08 12.54 1.72
C LEU A 44 -7.42 12.65 3.10
N ARG A 45 -7.08 13.87 3.54
CA ARG A 45 -6.65 14.13 4.92
C ARG A 45 -7.80 14.12 5.92
N ARG A 46 -8.98 14.59 5.49
CA ARG A 46 -10.19 14.65 6.34
C ARG A 46 -10.89 13.30 6.48
N HIS A 47 -10.68 12.40 5.52
CA HIS A 47 -11.32 11.08 5.49
C HIS A 47 -10.26 9.99 5.28
N PRO A 48 -9.58 9.53 6.33
CA PRO A 48 -8.54 8.51 6.24
C PRO A 48 -8.99 7.21 5.55
N VAL A 49 -10.25 6.80 5.75
CA VAL A 49 -10.84 5.62 5.08
C VAL A 49 -10.89 5.78 3.55
N ALA A 50 -11.02 7.00 3.04
CA ALA A 50 -10.95 7.27 1.62
C ALA A 50 -9.50 7.16 1.11
N LEU A 51 -8.53 7.65 1.87
CA LEU A 51 -7.11 7.53 1.55
C LEU A 51 -6.64 6.08 1.58
N SER A 52 -7.01 5.30 2.60
CA SER A 52 -6.63 3.88 2.71
C SER A 52 -7.20 3.06 1.56
N ARG A 53 -8.45 3.32 1.16
CA ARG A 53 -9.05 2.72 -0.03
C ARG A 53 -8.25 3.06 -1.30
N LEU A 54 -7.83 4.32 -1.46
CA LEU A 54 -7.04 4.78 -2.61
C LEU A 54 -5.67 4.12 -2.63
N ALA A 55 -4.95 4.12 -1.50
CA ALA A 55 -3.65 3.50 -1.36
C ALA A 55 -3.71 2.00 -1.70
N ARG A 56 -4.74 1.28 -1.22
CA ARG A 56 -4.95 -0.13 -1.57
C ARG A 56 -5.06 -0.35 -3.07
N GLN A 57 -5.80 0.52 -3.77
CA GLN A 57 -5.93 0.45 -5.23
C GLN A 57 -4.59 0.68 -5.93
N TYR A 58 -3.84 1.69 -5.51
CA TYR A 58 -2.54 2.03 -6.09
C TYR A 58 -1.52 0.92 -5.90
N VAL A 59 -1.38 0.41 -4.67
CA VAL A 59 -0.44 -0.65 -4.35
C VAL A 59 -0.83 -1.97 -5.04
N SER A 60 -2.13 -2.29 -5.10
CA SER A 60 -2.62 -3.46 -5.84
C SER A 60 -2.30 -3.35 -7.34
N ALA A 61 -2.49 -2.17 -7.95
CA ALA A 61 -2.14 -1.94 -9.34
C ALA A 61 -0.63 -2.05 -9.59
N ALA A 62 0.20 -1.52 -8.67
CA ALA A 62 1.66 -1.65 -8.75
C ALA A 62 2.12 -3.12 -8.65
N LEU A 63 1.49 -3.91 -7.78
CA LEU A 63 1.78 -5.34 -7.67
C LEU A 63 1.47 -6.08 -8.97
N GLU A 64 0.30 -5.82 -9.56
CA GLU A 64 -0.06 -6.42 -10.84
C GLU A 64 0.86 -5.97 -11.97
N ALA A 65 1.27 -4.70 -11.99
CA ALA A 65 2.25 -4.20 -12.95
C ALA A 65 3.61 -4.91 -12.81
N ALA A 66 4.10 -5.13 -11.58
CA ALA A 66 5.34 -5.86 -11.35
C ALA A 66 5.25 -7.33 -11.83
N ARG A 67 4.13 -7.98 -11.55
CA ARG A 67 3.87 -9.36 -12.00
C ARG A 67 3.79 -9.44 -13.53
N GLU A 68 3.11 -8.49 -14.16
CA GLU A 68 3.02 -8.45 -15.62
C GLU A 68 4.37 -8.18 -16.27
N GLY A 69 5.13 -7.23 -15.74
CA GLY A 69 6.50 -6.98 -16.18
C GLY A 69 7.38 -8.22 -16.07
N TYR A 70 7.30 -8.97 -14.98
CA TYR A 70 8.02 -10.25 -14.85
C TYR A 70 7.62 -11.28 -15.91
N ARG A 71 6.33 -11.40 -16.24
CA ARG A 71 5.84 -12.36 -17.24
C ARG A 71 6.30 -12.03 -18.65
N THR A 72 6.41 -10.74 -18.98
CA THR A 72 6.53 -10.24 -20.37
C THR A 72 7.94 -9.78 -20.72
N ALA A 73 8.70 -9.23 -19.76
CA ALA A 73 9.96 -8.54 -20.02
C ALA A 73 10.99 -9.38 -20.78
N ARG A 74 11.07 -10.70 -20.55
CA ARG A 74 11.98 -11.57 -21.31
C ARG A 74 11.70 -11.58 -22.81
N VAL A 75 10.43 -11.61 -23.20
CA VAL A 75 10.06 -11.62 -24.61
C VAL A 75 10.17 -10.22 -25.19
N ASP A 76 9.72 -9.22 -24.46
CA ASP A 76 9.64 -7.84 -24.95
C ASP A 76 10.99 -7.14 -25.07
N LEU A 77 12.00 -7.58 -24.29
CA LEU A 77 13.30 -6.89 -24.18
C LEU A 77 14.50 -7.69 -24.71
N ARG A 78 14.34 -8.96 -25.14
CA ARG A 78 15.47 -9.82 -25.55
C ARG A 78 16.27 -9.28 -26.73
N ASP A 79 15.63 -8.50 -27.61
CA ASP A 79 16.26 -7.96 -28.82
C ASP A 79 16.90 -6.59 -28.55
N GLN A 80 16.70 -6.03 -27.35
CA GLN A 80 17.13 -4.71 -26.93
C GLN A 80 18.19 -4.76 -25.83
N LEU A 81 18.25 -5.86 -25.07
CA LEU A 81 19.13 -6.01 -23.91
C LEU A 81 20.02 -7.25 -24.03
N PRO A 82 21.28 -7.17 -23.56
CA PRO A 82 22.10 -8.35 -23.39
C PRO A 82 21.54 -9.25 -22.27
N PRO A 83 21.83 -10.58 -22.29
CA PRO A 83 21.24 -11.54 -21.34
C PRO A 83 21.41 -11.16 -19.85
N HIS A 84 22.59 -10.69 -19.46
CA HIS A 84 22.87 -10.31 -18.07
C HIS A 84 22.06 -9.09 -17.60
N ALA A 85 21.70 -8.17 -18.50
CA ALA A 85 20.85 -7.03 -18.19
C ALA A 85 19.38 -7.48 -18.07
N LEU A 86 18.97 -8.43 -18.91
CA LEU A 86 17.64 -9.02 -18.83
C LEU A 86 17.42 -9.74 -17.49
N ASP A 87 18.40 -10.52 -17.03
CA ASP A 87 18.31 -11.17 -15.71
C ASP A 87 18.24 -10.16 -14.56
N GLN A 88 18.93 -9.02 -14.66
CA GLN A 88 18.80 -7.93 -13.69
C GLN A 88 17.39 -7.31 -13.68
N VAL A 89 16.80 -7.09 -14.85
CA VAL A 89 15.41 -6.60 -14.96
C VAL A 89 14.43 -7.61 -14.34
N MET A 90 14.61 -8.90 -14.62
CA MET A 90 13.77 -9.96 -14.03
C MET A 90 13.86 -9.99 -12.50
N ASN A 91 15.09 -9.85 -11.95
CA ASN A 91 15.29 -9.77 -10.52
C ASN A 91 14.66 -8.50 -9.91
N ALA A 92 14.71 -7.37 -10.62
CA ALA A 92 14.06 -6.14 -10.18
C ALA A 92 12.53 -6.32 -10.07
N TYR A 93 11.88 -6.91 -11.07
CA TYR A 93 10.44 -7.19 -11.00
C TYR A 93 10.09 -8.18 -9.88
N LEU A 94 10.91 -9.20 -9.65
CA LEU A 94 10.69 -10.16 -8.56
C LEU A 94 10.77 -9.48 -7.18
N ALA A 95 11.84 -8.70 -6.96
CA ALA A 95 12.02 -7.95 -5.72
C ALA A 95 10.91 -6.94 -5.49
N GLU A 96 10.50 -6.22 -6.54
CA GLU A 96 9.43 -5.24 -6.48
C GLU A 96 8.06 -5.89 -6.23
N GLY A 97 7.78 -7.04 -6.86
CA GLY A 97 6.58 -7.81 -6.61
C GLY A 97 6.47 -8.27 -5.16
N GLN A 98 7.56 -8.77 -4.58
CA GLN A 98 7.60 -9.16 -3.17
C GLN A 98 7.37 -7.95 -2.25
N ARG A 99 8.15 -6.88 -2.44
CA ARG A 99 8.03 -5.65 -1.66
C ARG A 99 6.62 -5.07 -1.70
N THR A 100 6.01 -5.02 -2.88
CA THR A 100 4.67 -4.45 -3.07
C THR A 100 3.58 -5.33 -2.48
N ALA A 101 3.73 -6.66 -2.54
CA ALA A 101 2.83 -7.58 -1.88
C ALA A 101 2.84 -7.42 -0.35
N ASP A 102 4.01 -7.15 0.24
CA ASP A 102 4.16 -6.90 1.67
C ASP A 102 3.51 -5.56 2.08
N VAL A 103 3.76 -4.51 1.29
CA VAL A 103 3.09 -3.22 1.47
C VAL A 103 1.57 -3.35 1.34
N LEU A 104 1.06 -4.14 0.38
CA LEU A 104 -0.38 -4.30 0.19
C LEU A 104 -1.05 -4.88 1.44
N ARG A 105 -0.46 -5.91 2.06
CA ARG A 105 -0.97 -6.50 3.30
C ARG A 105 -0.94 -5.50 4.45
N ALA A 106 0.12 -4.70 4.57
CA ALA A 106 0.20 -3.62 5.55
C ALA A 106 -0.90 -2.56 5.33
N VAL A 107 -1.16 -2.17 4.07
CA VAL A 107 -2.22 -1.23 3.72
C VAL A 107 -3.60 -1.80 4.08
N GLU A 108 -3.83 -3.09 3.82
CA GLU A 108 -5.08 -3.78 4.17
C GLU A 108 -5.30 -3.85 5.69
N ALA A 109 -4.24 -4.09 6.47
CA ALA A 109 -4.31 -4.06 7.93
C ALA A 109 -4.67 -2.66 8.47
N VAL A 110 -4.02 -1.61 7.94
CA VAL A 110 -4.30 -0.22 8.32
C VAL A 110 -5.71 0.20 7.88
N ASP A 111 -6.15 -0.16 6.66
CA ASP A 111 -7.51 0.09 6.18
C ASP A 111 -8.56 -0.54 7.11
N GLY A 112 -8.36 -1.80 7.52
CA GLY A 112 -9.23 -2.46 8.48
C GLY A 112 -9.33 -1.73 9.82
N ALA A 113 -8.19 -1.30 10.37
CA ALA A 113 -8.15 -0.55 11.63
C ALA A 113 -8.79 0.83 11.54
N LEU A 114 -8.58 1.56 10.43
CA LEU A 114 -9.21 2.86 10.18
C LEU A 114 -10.74 2.73 10.04
N ARG A 115 -11.22 1.68 9.36
CA ARG A 115 -12.66 1.39 9.26
C ARG A 115 -13.28 1.03 10.60
N ALA A 116 -12.58 0.27 11.44
CA ALA A 116 -13.05 -0.09 12.78
C ALA A 116 -13.07 1.11 13.74
N SER A 117 -12.21 2.10 13.51
CA SER A 117 -12.14 3.33 14.32
C SER A 117 -13.11 4.42 13.85
N ALA A 118 -13.58 4.34 12.60
CA ALA A 118 -14.57 5.26 12.09
C ALA A 118 -15.91 5.05 12.84
N PRO A 119 -16.57 6.13 13.31
CA PRO A 119 -17.90 6.00 13.89
C PRO A 119 -18.84 5.36 12.86
N ASP A 120 -19.73 4.45 13.31
CA ASP A 120 -20.68 3.67 12.47
C ASP A 120 -21.52 4.65 11.62
N GLY A 121 -21.00 4.99 10.44
CA GLY A 121 -21.53 6.01 9.57
C GLY A 121 -22.66 5.43 8.73
N GLY A 122 -23.82 5.25 9.33
CA GLY A 122 -25.08 5.03 8.61
C GLY A 122 -25.59 3.60 8.56
N ARG A 123 -25.99 3.04 9.71
CA ARG A 123 -27.19 2.19 9.76
C ARG A 123 -28.43 3.04 10.02
N HIS A 124 -28.71 3.95 9.10
CA HIS A 124 -29.99 4.65 8.98
C HIS A 124 -30.21 5.02 7.52
N GLU A 125 -30.72 4.06 6.74
CA GLU A 125 -31.91 4.17 5.88
C GLU A 125 -32.32 2.78 5.40
#